data_AF-A0A515LD74-F1
#
_entry.id   AF-A0A515LD74-F1
#
_cell.length_a   1.000
_cell.length_b   1.000
_cell.length_c   1.000
_cell.angle_alpha   90.00
_cell.angle_beta   90.00
_cell.angle_gamma   90.00
#
_symmetry.space_group_name_H-M   'P 1'
#
loop_
_entity.id
_entity.type
_entity.pdbx_description
1 polymer ?
#
loop_
_entity_poly.entity_id
_entity_poly.type
_entity_poly.pdbx_seq_one_letter_code
_entity_poly.pdbx_strand_id
1 'polypeptide(L)'
;MNIPGRGADGQRLTVLKNLTDDQRLWYFRSAWNVAALNCIQPEDAPILDGYRTFLTSNAKTLTATNQRLDRTYQKDFPGRNVGIAERERQMTIVYNYFALPPVRAEFCQAARQVAAAQAAMASPDAAALAAANFGQFETPFEKFFNEYEQYQRDSAAWDAQYGARYGASQPGYVAVQTARLAAVPQAGVSDPAATTLQPLGQAGAVTDPETGASIPVVPVPQDGQSTPVVQPVPESDGKP
;
A
#
# COMPACT_ATOMS: atom_id res chain seq x y z
N MET A 1 0.11 4.93 9.55
CA MET A 1 1.16 3.95 9.21
C MET A 1 2.11 3.86 10.40
N ASN A 2 2.59 2.66 10.72
CA ASN A 2 3.70 2.50 11.66
C ASN A 2 5.01 2.69 10.89
N ILE A 3 5.92 3.53 11.40
CA ILE A 3 7.22 3.80 10.77
C ILE A 3 8.34 3.24 11.65
N PRO A 4 9.50 2.89 11.06
CA PRO A 4 10.64 2.42 11.84
C PRO A 4 11.05 3.42 12.93
N GLY A 5 11.36 2.92 14.13
CA GLY A 5 11.93 3.74 15.21
C GLY A 5 13.34 4.22 14.86
N ARG A 6 13.89 5.12 15.67
CA ARG A 6 15.29 5.57 15.55
C ARG A 6 16.20 4.80 16.50
N GLY A 7 17.42 4.52 16.05
CA GLY A 7 18.49 3.99 16.89
C GLY A 7 19.17 5.08 17.71
N ALA A 8 20.16 4.68 18.52
CA ALA A 8 20.98 5.61 19.30
C ALA A 8 21.81 6.57 18.43
N ASP A 9 22.04 6.21 17.17
CA ASP A 9 22.68 7.02 16.13
C ASP A 9 21.74 8.05 15.47
N GLY A 10 20.46 8.10 15.88
CA GLY A 10 19.44 8.99 15.32
C GLY A 10 18.90 8.56 13.95
N GLN A 11 19.43 7.48 13.36
CA GLN A 11 18.96 6.95 12.09
C GLN A 11 17.85 5.91 12.30
N ARG A 12 17.02 5.69 11.28
CA ARG A 12 15.93 4.72 11.36
C ARG A 12 16.45 3.28 11.41
N LEU A 13 15.80 2.45 12.22
CA LEU A 13 16.09 1.02 12.33
C LEU A 13 15.31 0.25 11.25
N THR A 14 15.82 0.29 10.02
CA THR A 14 15.22 -0.39 8.86
C THR A 14 15.88 -1.74 8.58
N VAL A 15 15.30 -2.51 7.64
CA VAL A 15 15.91 -3.75 7.13
C VAL A 15 17.22 -3.51 6.37
N LEU A 16 17.58 -2.26 6.09
CA LEU A 16 18.78 -1.88 5.34
C LEU A 16 19.95 -1.48 6.25
N LYS A 17 19.78 -1.57 7.58
CA LYS A 17 20.83 -1.27 8.55
C LYS A 17 21.81 -2.43 8.73
N ASN A 18 23.07 -2.09 9.02
CA ASN A 18 24.15 -3.02 9.41
C ASN A 18 24.35 -4.20 8.45
N LEU A 19 24.21 -3.95 7.15
CA LEU A 19 24.37 -4.98 6.12
C LEU A 19 25.85 -5.35 5.95
N THR A 20 26.10 -6.65 5.84
CA THR A 20 27.34 -7.16 5.24
C THR A 20 27.44 -6.75 3.77
N ASP A 21 28.63 -6.77 3.18
CA ASP A 21 28.80 -6.41 1.76
C ASP A 21 28.00 -7.32 0.82
N ASP A 22 27.89 -8.62 1.14
CA ASP A 22 27.07 -9.57 0.39
C ASP A 22 25.58 -9.23 0.48
N GLN A 23 25.08 -8.87 1.67
CA GLN A 23 23.70 -8.42 1.84
C GLN A 23 23.46 -7.10 1.11
N ARG A 24 24.37 -6.13 1.20
CA ARG A 24 24.25 -4.84 0.51
C ARG A 24 24.13 -5.03 -1.00
N LEU A 25 25.00 -5.85 -1.60
CA LEU A 25 24.92 -6.16 -3.03
C LEU A 25 23.60 -6.86 -3.39
N TRP A 26 23.17 -7.82 -2.58
CA TRP A 26 21.94 -8.57 -2.87
C TRP A 26 20.67 -7.71 -2.69
N TYR A 27 20.65 -6.81 -1.72
CA TYR A 27 19.55 -5.89 -1.47
C TYR A 27 19.54 -4.77 -2.50
N PHE A 28 20.71 -4.29 -2.94
CA PHE A 28 20.84 -3.38 -4.08
C PHE A 28 20.23 -3.97 -5.36
N ARG A 29 20.56 -5.23 -5.68
CA ARG A 29 19.94 -5.97 -6.80
C ARG A 29 18.41 -6.02 -6.63
N SER A 30 17.94 -6.24 -5.40
CA SER A 30 16.50 -6.37 -5.11
C SER A 30 15.76 -5.04 -5.23
N ALA A 31 16.35 -3.94 -4.76
CA ALA A 31 15.84 -2.59 -4.96
C ALA A 31 15.68 -2.29 -6.46
N TRP A 32 16.73 -2.55 -7.25
CA TRP A 32 16.66 -2.33 -8.69
C TRP A 32 15.64 -3.23 -9.38
N ASN A 33 15.47 -4.47 -8.92
CA ASN A 33 14.39 -5.33 -9.42
C ASN A 33 13.00 -4.72 -9.18
N VAL A 34 12.73 -4.21 -7.98
CA VAL A 34 11.48 -3.52 -7.67
C VAL A 34 11.31 -2.29 -8.56
N ALA A 35 12.36 -1.49 -8.74
CA ALA A 35 12.32 -0.33 -9.62
C ALA A 35 11.99 -0.72 -11.07
N ALA A 36 12.66 -1.74 -11.61
CA ALA A 36 12.44 -2.23 -12.97
C ALA A 36 11.01 -2.77 -13.21
N LEU A 37 10.30 -3.16 -12.15
CA LEU A 37 8.90 -3.62 -12.23
C LEU A 37 7.88 -2.49 -12.05
N ASN A 38 8.20 -1.47 -11.24
CA ASN A 38 7.22 -0.48 -10.78
C ASN A 38 7.39 0.91 -11.40
N CYS A 39 8.56 1.20 -11.98
CA CYS A 39 8.88 2.46 -12.66
C CYS A 39 8.61 2.29 -14.15
N ILE A 40 7.39 2.65 -14.56
CA ILE A 40 6.83 2.36 -15.90
C ILE A 40 6.60 3.62 -16.74
N GLN A 41 7.03 4.79 -16.28
CA GLN A 41 6.88 6.01 -17.08
C GLN A 41 7.87 6.01 -18.25
N PRO A 42 7.61 6.74 -19.35
CA PRO A 42 8.52 6.78 -20.49
C PRO A 42 9.96 7.17 -20.12
N GLU A 43 10.12 8.10 -19.17
CA GLU A 43 11.42 8.52 -18.63
C GLU A 43 12.17 7.42 -17.84
N ASP A 44 11.47 6.37 -17.41
CA ASP A 44 12.01 5.28 -16.59
C ASP A 44 12.64 4.16 -17.44
N ALA A 45 12.54 4.22 -18.78
CA ALA A 45 13.08 3.21 -19.69
C ALA A 45 14.55 2.80 -19.38
N PRO A 46 15.47 3.73 -19.04
CA PRO A 46 16.85 3.36 -18.68
C PRO A 46 16.98 2.43 -17.47
N ILE A 47 16.00 2.41 -16.54
CA ILE A 47 16.05 1.57 -15.35
C ILE A 47 16.06 0.09 -15.75
N LEU A 48 15.16 -0.31 -16.66
CA LEU A 48 15.00 -1.70 -17.06
C LEU A 48 16.21 -2.19 -17.87
N ASP A 49 16.72 -1.35 -18.78
CA ASP A 49 17.89 -1.70 -19.60
C ASP A 49 19.17 -1.74 -18.77
N GLY A 50 19.33 -0.79 -17.83
CA GLY A 50 20.40 -0.80 -16.84
C GLY A 50 20.37 -2.07 -15.99
N TYR A 51 19.20 -2.42 -15.45
CA TYR A 51 19.04 -3.63 -14.63
C TYR A 51 19.41 -4.90 -15.40
N ARG A 52 18.93 -5.05 -16.64
CA ARG A 52 19.31 -6.19 -17.49
C ARG A 52 20.82 -6.25 -17.68
N THR A 53 21.45 -5.12 -18.01
CA THR A 53 22.90 -5.03 -18.21
C THR A 53 23.67 -5.36 -16.93
N PHE A 54 23.16 -4.93 -15.77
CA PHE A 54 23.74 -5.21 -14.47
C PHE A 54 23.73 -6.72 -14.20
N LEU A 55 22.60 -7.40 -14.43
CA LEU A 55 22.47 -8.84 -14.23
C LEU A 55 23.38 -9.64 -15.15
N THR A 56 23.38 -9.34 -16.46
CA THR A 56 24.13 -10.11 -17.45
C THR A 56 25.63 -9.93 -17.30
N SER A 57 26.08 -8.68 -17.10
CA SER A 57 27.51 -8.36 -17.01
C SER A 57 28.15 -8.81 -15.70
N ASN A 58 27.35 -9.04 -14.65
CA ASN A 58 27.83 -9.42 -13.32
C ASN A 58 27.36 -10.81 -12.86
N ALA A 59 26.88 -11.65 -13.78
CA ALA A 59 26.25 -12.94 -13.45
C ALA A 59 27.10 -13.81 -12.51
N LYS A 60 28.41 -13.94 -12.80
CA LYS A 60 29.34 -14.73 -11.97
C LYS A 60 29.44 -14.21 -10.53
N THR A 61 29.61 -12.90 -10.38
CA THR A 61 29.69 -12.23 -9.07
C THR A 61 28.39 -12.42 -8.29
N LEU A 62 27.25 -12.20 -8.93
CA LEU A 62 25.93 -12.35 -8.32
C LEU A 62 25.66 -13.80 -7.88
N THR A 63 26.02 -14.79 -8.69
CA THR A 63 25.91 -16.21 -8.33
C THR A 63 26.78 -16.54 -7.12
N ALA A 64 28.04 -16.08 -7.10
CA ALA A 64 28.95 -16.31 -5.98
C ALA A 64 28.44 -15.66 -4.67
N THR A 65 27.94 -14.42 -4.75
CA THR A 65 27.31 -13.73 -3.60
C THR A 65 26.07 -14.46 -3.11
N ASN A 66 25.19 -14.92 -4.01
CA ASN A 66 24.01 -15.70 -3.62
C ASN A 66 24.40 -16.95 -2.83
N GLN A 67 25.38 -17.71 -3.33
CA GLN A 67 25.85 -18.92 -2.67
C GLN A 67 26.49 -18.64 -1.29
N ARG A 68 27.22 -17.52 -1.15
CA ARG A 68 27.77 -17.11 0.15
C ARG A 68 26.65 -16.77 1.14
N LEU A 69 25.63 -16.02 0.71
CA LEU A 69 24.46 -15.73 1.54
C LEU A 69 23.74 -17.01 1.96
N ASP A 70 23.48 -17.93 1.03
CA ASP A 70 22.84 -19.21 1.34
C ASP A 70 23.63 -19.98 2.41
N ARG A 71 24.96 -20.03 2.30
CA ARG A 71 25.83 -20.65 3.32
C ARG A 71 25.76 -19.92 4.66
N THR A 72 25.74 -18.59 4.68
CA THR A 72 25.60 -17.81 5.92
C THR A 72 24.28 -18.12 6.62
N TYR A 73 23.16 -18.10 5.90
CA TYR A 73 21.86 -18.42 6.49
C TYR A 73 21.77 -19.87 6.97
N GLN A 74 22.35 -20.84 6.25
CA GLN A 74 22.42 -22.23 6.72
C GLN A 74 23.24 -22.38 7.99
N LYS A 75 24.31 -21.60 8.15
CA LYS A 75 25.17 -21.59 9.34
C LYS A 75 24.47 -20.95 10.54
N ASP A 76 23.85 -19.79 10.33
CA ASP A 76 23.27 -18.99 11.40
C ASP A 76 21.91 -19.55 11.88
N PHE A 77 21.21 -20.28 11.00
CA PHE A 77 19.92 -20.91 11.29
C PHE A 77 19.97 -22.42 10.98
N PRO A 78 20.60 -23.22 11.85
CA PRO A 78 20.75 -24.66 11.64
C PRO A 78 19.40 -25.37 11.72
N GLY A 79 19.22 -26.38 10.85
CA GLY A 79 17.99 -27.17 10.78
C GLY A 79 17.53 -27.35 9.33
N ARG A 80 16.85 -28.47 9.05
CA ARG A 80 16.36 -28.76 7.70
C ARG A 80 15.42 -27.64 7.25
N ASN A 81 15.76 -26.98 6.15
CA ASN A 81 15.01 -25.87 5.53
C ASN A 81 14.86 -24.59 6.37
N VAL A 82 15.38 -24.51 7.60
CA VAL A 82 15.20 -23.33 8.48
C VAL A 82 15.93 -22.11 7.92
N GLY A 83 17.21 -22.25 7.57
CA GLY A 83 17.97 -21.15 6.96
C GLY A 83 17.41 -20.68 5.62
N ILE A 84 16.83 -21.57 4.83
CA ILE A 84 16.15 -21.21 3.57
C ILE A 84 14.90 -20.39 3.87
N ALA A 85 14.04 -20.86 4.78
CA ALA A 85 12.82 -20.17 5.15
C ALA A 85 13.11 -18.76 5.74
N GLU A 86 14.13 -18.65 6.59
CA GLU A 86 14.52 -17.35 7.15
C GLU A 86 15.06 -16.41 6.06
N ARG A 87 15.84 -16.93 5.10
CA ARG A 87 16.29 -16.12 3.96
C ARG A 87 15.12 -15.63 3.10
N GLU A 88 14.17 -16.49 2.77
CA GLU A 88 12.98 -16.11 1.99
C GLU A 88 12.11 -15.09 2.72
N ARG A 89 11.94 -15.25 4.04
CA ARG A 89 11.26 -14.29 4.89
C ARG A 89 11.95 -12.92 4.85
N GLN A 90 13.27 -12.90 5.00
CA GLN A 90 14.06 -11.66 4.94
C GLN A 90 13.93 -10.99 3.57
N MET A 91 14.03 -11.74 2.48
CA MET A 91 13.86 -11.19 1.13
C MET A 91 12.46 -10.62 0.93
N THR A 92 11.43 -11.29 1.44
CA THR A 92 10.05 -10.77 1.39
C THR A 92 9.93 -9.40 2.08
N ILE A 93 10.56 -9.24 3.25
CA ILE A 93 10.61 -7.94 3.95
C ILE A 93 11.32 -6.88 3.11
N VAL A 94 12.45 -7.21 2.50
CA VAL A 94 13.21 -6.29 1.64
C VAL A 94 12.40 -5.86 0.42
N TYR A 95 11.74 -6.80 -0.27
CA TYR A 95 10.88 -6.47 -1.41
C TYR A 95 9.71 -5.57 -1.00
N ASN A 96 9.04 -5.90 0.12
CA ASN A 96 7.94 -5.09 0.64
C ASN A 96 8.41 -3.69 1.07
N TYR A 97 9.60 -3.58 1.65
CA TYR A 97 10.21 -2.31 2.00
C TYR A 97 10.41 -1.45 0.76
N PHE A 98 11.09 -1.96 -0.28
CA PHE A 98 11.34 -1.19 -1.50
C PHE A 98 10.05 -0.92 -2.31
N ALA A 99 8.98 -1.67 -2.09
CA ALA A 99 7.70 -1.50 -2.75
C ALA A 99 6.75 -0.51 -2.04
N LEU A 100 7.20 0.24 -1.02
CA LEU A 100 6.34 1.21 -0.33
C LEU A 100 5.74 2.24 -1.31
N PRO A 101 4.40 2.23 -1.52
CA PRO A 101 3.76 3.12 -2.50
C PRO A 101 4.02 4.63 -2.31
N PRO A 102 4.02 5.20 -1.09
CA PRO A 102 4.22 6.64 -0.94
C PRO A 102 5.63 7.11 -1.34
N VAL A 103 6.60 6.20 -1.43
CA VAL A 103 7.99 6.51 -1.78
C VAL A 103 8.26 6.35 -3.28
N ARG A 104 7.35 5.69 -4.02
CA ARG A 104 7.58 5.19 -5.39
C ARG A 104 8.13 6.25 -6.34
N ALA A 105 7.58 7.47 -6.33
CA ALA A 105 7.99 8.52 -7.27
C ALA A 105 9.47 8.89 -7.11
N GLU A 106 9.89 9.16 -5.86
CA GLU A 106 11.28 9.48 -5.55
C GLU A 106 12.20 8.27 -5.70
N PHE A 107 11.70 7.07 -5.40
CA PHE A 107 12.43 5.83 -5.65
C PHE A 107 12.74 5.60 -7.14
N CYS A 108 11.78 5.86 -8.03
CA CYS A 108 12.00 5.78 -9.48
C CYS A 108 12.98 6.85 -9.97
N GLN A 109 12.96 8.06 -9.39
CA GLN A 109 13.98 9.07 -9.66
C GLN A 109 15.38 8.59 -9.24
N ALA A 110 15.53 8.03 -8.05
CA ALA A 110 16.80 7.46 -7.59
C ALA A 110 17.27 6.32 -8.49
N ALA A 111 16.37 5.42 -8.90
CA ALA A 111 16.69 4.32 -9.81
C ALA A 111 17.23 4.81 -11.18
N ARG A 112 16.69 5.92 -11.72
CA ARG A 112 17.24 6.55 -12.94
C ARG A 112 18.67 7.05 -12.74
N GLN A 113 18.98 7.61 -11.57
CA GLN A 113 20.34 8.03 -11.25
C GLN A 113 21.29 6.85 -11.13
N VAL A 114 20.85 5.75 -10.53
CA VAL A 114 21.65 4.50 -10.46
C VAL A 114 21.90 3.92 -11.86
N ALA A 115 20.90 3.93 -12.73
CA ALA A 115 21.07 3.50 -14.12
C ALA A 115 22.08 4.38 -14.88
N ALA A 116 22.03 5.70 -14.68
CA ALA A 116 23.02 6.63 -15.25
C ALA A 116 24.43 6.39 -14.68
N ALA A 117 24.56 6.14 -13.38
CA ALA A 117 25.84 5.83 -12.73
C ALA A 117 26.46 4.54 -13.29
N GLN A 118 25.65 3.50 -13.48
CA GLN A 118 26.10 2.26 -14.12
C GLN A 118 26.59 2.52 -15.56
N ALA A 119 25.83 3.28 -16.35
CA ALA A 119 26.20 3.58 -17.73
C ALA A 119 27.52 4.36 -17.86
N ALA A 120 27.92 5.09 -16.81
CA ALA A 120 29.18 5.81 -16.74
C ALA A 120 30.38 4.95 -16.28
N MET A 121 30.16 3.70 -15.85
CA MET A 121 31.25 2.82 -15.41
C MET A 121 32.07 2.31 -16.60
N ALA A 122 33.40 2.37 -16.47
CA ALA A 122 34.32 1.86 -17.50
C ALA A 122 34.26 0.32 -17.66
N SER A 123 33.95 -0.39 -16.58
CA SER A 123 33.83 -1.84 -16.57
C SER A 123 32.73 -2.29 -15.61
N PRO A 124 32.05 -3.43 -15.86
CA PRO A 124 31.08 -3.98 -14.93
C PRO A 124 31.72 -4.35 -13.59
N ASP A 125 31.22 -3.76 -12.51
CA ASP A 125 31.56 -4.15 -11.14
C ASP A 125 30.34 -3.96 -10.23
N ALA A 126 29.64 -5.06 -9.96
CA ALA A 126 28.44 -5.01 -9.14
C ALA A 126 28.70 -4.59 -7.68
N ALA A 127 29.84 -5.01 -7.11
CA ALA A 127 30.15 -4.70 -5.71
C ALA A 127 30.48 -3.22 -5.55
N ALA A 128 31.30 -2.67 -6.45
CA ALA A 128 31.61 -1.24 -6.47
C ALA A 128 30.37 -0.39 -6.74
N LEU A 129 29.53 -0.79 -7.70
CA LEU A 129 28.29 -0.06 -8.01
C LEU A 129 27.34 -0.03 -6.80
N ALA A 130 27.13 -1.18 -6.15
CA ALA A 130 26.29 -1.27 -4.96
C ALA A 130 26.87 -0.46 -3.80
N ALA A 131 28.17 -0.57 -3.53
CA ALA A 131 28.82 0.19 -2.45
C ALA A 131 28.69 1.71 -2.65
N ALA A 132 28.82 2.19 -3.89
CA ALA A 132 28.74 3.62 -4.20
C ALA A 132 27.31 4.17 -4.26
N ASN A 133 26.31 3.33 -4.61
CA ASN A 133 24.97 3.82 -4.96
C ASN A 133 23.83 3.29 -4.09
N PHE A 134 24.08 2.37 -3.15
CA PHE A 134 22.99 1.84 -2.31
C PHE A 134 22.25 2.94 -1.52
N GLY A 135 22.99 3.94 -1.02
CA GLY A 135 22.40 5.09 -0.33
C GLY A 135 21.42 5.90 -1.19
N GLN A 136 21.55 5.87 -2.52
CA GLN A 136 20.57 6.51 -3.42
C GLN A 136 19.21 5.82 -3.35
N PHE A 137 19.19 4.49 -3.23
CA PHE A 137 17.94 3.75 -3.02
C PHE A 137 17.37 3.92 -1.61
N GLU A 138 18.21 4.19 -0.60
CA GLU A 138 17.77 4.36 0.79
C GLU A 138 17.14 5.74 1.04
N THR A 139 17.72 6.79 0.45
CA THR A 139 17.39 8.19 0.72
C THR A 139 15.88 8.51 0.61
N PRO A 140 15.15 8.07 -0.43
CA PRO A 140 13.71 8.33 -0.54
C PRO A 140 12.89 7.82 0.66
N PHE A 141 13.29 6.68 1.23
CA PHE A 141 12.59 6.07 2.36
C PHE A 141 12.84 6.83 3.66
N GLU A 142 14.10 7.18 3.92
CA GLU A 142 14.46 7.99 5.10
C GLU A 142 13.76 9.34 5.07
N LYS A 143 13.73 10.00 3.91
CA LYS A 143 13.01 11.26 3.72
C LYS A 143 11.52 11.09 4.03
N PHE A 144 10.85 10.12 3.42
CA PHE A 144 9.45 9.84 3.66
C PHE A 144 9.17 9.56 5.15
N PHE A 145 9.96 8.72 5.81
CA PHE A 145 9.76 8.43 7.24
C PHE A 145 9.96 9.66 8.13
N ASN A 146 10.88 10.56 7.78
CA ASN A 146 11.08 11.81 8.52
C ASN A 146 9.90 12.76 8.34
N GLU A 147 9.43 12.94 7.10
CA GLU A 147 8.28 13.78 6.79
C GLU A 147 6.99 13.22 7.39
N TYR A 148 6.79 11.91 7.35
CA TYR A 148 5.62 11.26 7.94
C TYR A 148 5.60 11.35 9.47
N GLU A 149 6.76 11.22 10.12
CA GLU A 149 6.87 11.44 11.56
C GLU A 149 6.55 12.89 11.94
N GLN A 150 7.01 13.84 11.12
CA GLN A 150 6.69 15.25 11.32
C GLN A 150 5.19 15.50 11.17
N TYR A 151 4.57 14.97 10.12
CA TYR A 151 3.12 14.99 9.93
C TYR A 151 2.37 14.42 11.15
N GLN A 152 2.80 13.29 11.71
CA GLN A 152 2.16 12.71 12.90
C GLN A 152 2.23 13.64 14.10
N ARG A 153 3.37 14.31 14.32
CA ARG A 153 3.52 15.29 15.40
C ARG A 153 2.63 16.51 15.20
N ASP A 154 2.60 17.05 13.99
CA ASP A 154 1.81 18.25 13.66
C ASP A 154 0.30 17.96 13.75
N SER A 155 -0.12 16.79 13.28
CA SER A 155 -1.49 16.29 13.40
C SER A 155 -1.91 16.14 14.87
N ALA A 156 -1.06 15.53 15.71
CA ALA A 156 -1.34 15.40 17.14
C ALA A 156 -1.38 16.76 17.87
N ALA A 157 -0.51 17.70 17.49
CA ALA A 157 -0.51 19.06 18.05
C ALA A 157 -1.79 19.83 17.66
N TRP A 158 -2.22 19.69 16.40
CA TRP A 158 -3.48 20.28 15.94
C TRP A 158 -4.67 19.65 16.67
N ASP A 159 -4.70 18.33 16.85
CA ASP A 159 -5.77 17.64 17.58
C ASP A 159 -5.88 18.09 19.03
N ALA A 160 -4.74 18.27 19.70
CA ALA A 160 -4.70 18.79 21.06
C ALA A 160 -5.28 20.21 21.17
N GLN A 161 -5.06 21.05 20.15
CA GLN A 161 -5.50 22.44 20.17
C GLN A 161 -6.94 22.63 19.68
N TYR A 162 -7.36 21.85 18.68
CA TYR A 162 -8.54 22.12 17.87
C TYR A 162 -9.51 20.94 17.77
N GLY A 163 -9.08 19.74 18.16
CA GLY A 163 -9.84 18.50 17.97
C GLY A 163 -11.20 18.51 18.66
N ALA A 164 -11.31 19.14 19.83
CA ALA A 164 -12.59 19.27 20.54
C ALA A 164 -13.63 20.13 19.78
N ARG A 165 -13.18 21.09 18.96
CA ARG A 165 -14.05 22.00 18.21
C ARG A 165 -14.35 21.49 16.81
N TYR A 166 -13.36 20.92 16.13
CA TYR A 166 -13.45 20.59 14.71
C TYR A 166 -13.35 19.09 14.40
N GLY A 167 -13.24 18.23 15.41
CA GLY A 167 -12.98 16.80 15.26
C GLY A 167 -11.50 16.50 15.03
N ALA A 168 -11.10 15.23 15.08
CA ALA A 168 -9.71 14.82 14.91
C ALA A 168 -9.21 15.05 13.47
N SER A 169 -7.93 15.43 13.33
CA SER A 169 -7.18 15.54 12.09
C SER A 169 -6.93 14.14 11.54
N GLN A 170 -7.90 13.64 10.78
CA GLN A 170 -7.74 12.39 10.09
C GLN A 170 -6.87 12.59 8.84
N PRO A 171 -6.03 11.61 8.45
CA PRO A 171 -5.43 11.59 7.12
C PRO A 171 -6.55 11.80 6.10
N GLY A 172 -6.42 12.79 5.21
CA GLY A 172 -7.55 13.35 4.44
C GLY A 172 -8.45 12.32 3.75
N TYR A 173 -7.93 11.14 3.40
CA TYR A 173 -8.74 10.03 2.88
C TYR A 173 -9.80 9.49 3.87
N VAL A 174 -9.47 9.36 5.16
CA VAL A 174 -10.41 8.89 6.20
C VAL A 174 -11.46 9.96 6.47
N ALA A 175 -11.08 11.24 6.59
CA ALA A 175 -12.05 12.34 6.71
C ALA A 175 -12.99 12.40 5.50
N VAL A 176 -12.47 12.29 4.28
CA VAL A 176 -13.27 12.30 3.04
C VAL A 176 -14.17 11.08 2.96
N GLN A 177 -13.71 9.89 3.34
CA GLN A 177 -14.53 8.69 3.26
C GLN A 177 -15.59 8.65 4.37
N THR A 178 -15.28 9.07 5.59
CA THR A 178 -16.26 9.25 6.66
C THR A 178 -17.27 10.33 6.32
N ALA A 179 -16.84 11.47 5.76
CA ALA A 179 -17.76 12.51 5.28
C ALA A 179 -18.63 12.03 4.11
N ARG A 180 -18.07 11.25 3.17
CA ARG A 180 -18.83 10.61 2.09
C ARG A 180 -19.87 9.66 2.66
N LEU A 181 -19.49 8.79 3.59
CA LEU A 181 -20.39 7.83 4.23
C LEU A 181 -21.48 8.52 5.08
N ALA A 182 -21.13 9.62 5.77
CA ALA A 182 -22.09 10.45 6.50
C ALA A 182 -23.04 11.22 5.56
N ALA A 183 -22.63 11.46 4.32
CA ALA A 183 -23.45 12.09 3.28
C ALA A 183 -24.24 11.07 2.42
N VAL A 184 -24.10 9.76 2.65
CA VAL A 184 -24.94 8.76 1.97
C VAL A 184 -26.26 8.60 2.74
N PRO A 185 -27.42 8.84 2.10
CA PRO A 185 -28.71 8.58 2.72
C PRO A 185 -28.83 7.10 3.12
N GLN A 186 -29.14 6.84 4.40
CA GLN A 186 -29.29 5.49 4.93
C GLN A 186 -30.76 5.06 4.93
N ALA A 187 -31.04 3.89 4.38
CA ALA A 187 -32.39 3.32 4.33
C ALA A 187 -32.95 3.12 5.76
N GLY A 188 -34.12 3.70 6.03
CA GLY A 188 -34.77 3.66 7.35
C GLY A 188 -34.30 4.72 8.35
N VAL A 189 -33.34 5.58 7.98
CA VAL A 189 -32.81 6.66 8.85
C VAL A 189 -32.93 8.02 8.18
N SER A 190 -32.62 8.12 6.88
CA SER A 190 -32.72 9.34 6.09
C SER A 190 -34.11 9.51 5.47
N ASP A 191 -34.48 10.75 5.15
CA ASP A 191 -35.72 11.06 4.41
C ASP A 191 -35.82 10.17 3.15
N PRO A 192 -36.88 9.35 3.01
CA PRO A 192 -37.07 8.49 1.84
C PRO A 192 -37.04 9.25 0.50
N ALA A 193 -37.36 10.54 0.49
CA ALA A 193 -37.24 11.35 -0.72
C ALA A 193 -35.79 11.48 -1.19
N ALA A 194 -34.81 11.43 -0.28
CA ALA A 194 -33.38 11.54 -0.57
C ALA A 194 -32.75 10.23 -1.07
N THR A 195 -33.43 9.09 -0.94
CA THR A 195 -32.98 7.77 -1.43
C THR A 195 -33.59 7.37 -2.77
N THR A 196 -34.42 8.22 -3.39
CA THR A 196 -35.10 7.92 -4.66
C THR A 196 -34.52 8.70 -5.84
N LEU A 197 -34.35 8.03 -6.99
CA LEU A 197 -33.77 8.61 -8.22
C LEU A 197 -34.71 9.59 -8.94
N GLN A 198 -35.98 9.68 -8.54
CA GLN A 198 -36.99 10.54 -9.16
C GLN A 198 -37.86 11.21 -8.10
N PRO A 199 -38.30 12.48 -8.30
CA PRO A 199 -39.20 13.15 -7.36
C PRO A 199 -40.54 12.40 -7.29
N LEU A 200 -40.91 11.90 -6.11
CA LEU A 200 -42.22 11.28 -5.89
C LEU A 200 -43.30 12.37 -5.88
N GLY A 201 -44.24 12.30 -6.83
CA GLY A 201 -45.47 13.09 -6.76
C GLY A 201 -46.32 12.60 -5.59
N GLN A 202 -46.37 13.37 -4.51
CA GLN A 202 -47.13 13.00 -3.31
C GLN A 202 -48.64 13.12 -3.59
N ALA A 203 -49.36 12.00 -3.59
CA ALA A 203 -50.83 12.00 -3.66
C ALA A 203 -51.48 12.15 -2.26
N GLY A 204 -50.72 11.90 -1.20
CA GLY A 204 -51.13 11.99 0.21
C GLY A 204 -50.19 11.17 1.10
N ALA A 205 -50.43 11.15 2.42
CA ALA A 205 -49.69 10.32 3.37
C ALA A 205 -50.65 9.66 4.36
N VAL A 206 -50.36 8.41 4.75
CA VAL A 206 -51.08 7.66 5.78
C VAL A 206 -50.23 7.65 7.04
N THR A 207 -50.79 8.13 8.15
CA THR A 207 -50.12 8.10 9.45
C THR A 207 -50.36 6.76 10.12
N ASP A 208 -49.27 6.06 10.44
CA ASP A 208 -49.30 4.84 11.24
C ASP A 208 -49.79 5.16 12.66
N PRO A 209 -50.89 4.55 13.12
CA PRO A 209 -51.48 4.85 14.42
C PRO A 209 -50.66 4.34 15.62
N GLU A 210 -49.73 3.39 15.44
CA GLU A 210 -48.89 2.89 16.53
C GLU A 210 -47.58 3.68 16.67
N THR A 211 -46.98 4.07 15.54
CA THR A 211 -45.66 4.72 15.53
C THR A 211 -45.71 6.23 15.28
N GLY A 212 -46.85 6.76 14.82
CA GLY A 212 -47.00 8.16 14.41
C GLY A 212 -46.25 8.52 13.11
N ALA A 213 -45.64 7.55 12.43
CA ALA A 213 -44.90 7.77 11.21
C ALA A 213 -45.84 8.09 10.04
N SER A 214 -45.55 9.16 9.31
CA SER A 214 -46.32 9.56 8.12
C SER A 214 -45.73 8.87 6.88
N ILE A 215 -46.42 7.86 6.36
CA ILE A 215 -45.97 7.09 5.20
C ILE A 215 -46.60 7.69 3.92
N PRO A 216 -45.79 8.25 3.01
CA PRO A 216 -46.31 8.83 1.77
C PRO A 216 -46.87 7.76 0.84
N VAL A 217 -48.09 7.98 0.33
CA VAL A 217 -48.75 7.11 -0.65
C VAL A 217 -48.34 7.57 -2.04
N VAL A 218 -47.60 6.71 -2.74
CA VAL A 218 -47.18 6.93 -4.12
C VAL A 218 -48.25 6.32 -5.04
N PRO A 219 -48.87 7.09 -5.96
CA PRO A 219 -49.82 6.52 -6.92
C PRO A 219 -49.06 5.64 -7.92
N VAL A 220 -49.53 4.40 -8.09
CA VAL A 220 -48.98 3.44 -9.06
C VAL A 220 -49.55 3.73 -10.45
N PRO A 221 -48.73 3.98 -11.49
CA PRO A 221 -49.22 4.08 -12.86
C PRO A 221 -49.81 2.73 -13.32
N GLN A 222 -51.02 2.74 -13.88
CA GLN A 222 -51.78 1.52 -14.25
C GLN A 222 -51.15 0.68 -15.38
N ASP A 223 -50.10 1.16 -16.05
CA ASP A 223 -49.54 0.53 -17.25
C ASP A 223 -48.30 -0.37 -17.00
N GLY A 224 -47.93 -0.61 -15.75
CA GLY A 224 -46.81 -1.48 -15.40
C GLY A 224 -47.25 -2.90 -15.09
N GLN A 225 -46.88 -3.88 -15.92
CA GLN A 225 -47.00 -5.30 -15.57
C GLN A 225 -46.19 -5.58 -14.29
N SER A 226 -46.90 -5.89 -13.20
CA SER A 226 -46.32 -6.41 -11.97
C SER A 226 -46.12 -7.92 -12.13
N THR A 227 -44.89 -8.38 -12.35
CA THR A 227 -44.56 -9.79 -12.07
C THR A 227 -44.30 -9.93 -10.58
N PRO A 228 -45.13 -10.65 -9.82
CA PRO A 228 -44.84 -10.90 -8.42
C PRO A 228 -43.61 -11.81 -8.33
N VAL A 229 -42.56 -11.33 -7.67
CA VAL A 229 -41.43 -12.18 -7.26
C VAL A 229 -41.92 -13.00 -6.07
N VAL A 230 -42.26 -14.26 -6.31
CA VAL A 230 -42.57 -15.22 -5.24
C VAL A 230 -41.26 -15.79 -4.71
N GLN A 231 -41.01 -15.58 -3.42
CA GLN A 231 -39.88 -16.18 -2.71
C GLN A 231 -40.21 -17.67 -2.46
N PRO A 232 -39.36 -18.63 -2.86
CA PRO A 232 -39.64 -20.03 -2.62
C PRO A 232 -39.51 -20.34 -1.12
N VAL A 233 -40.55 -20.98 -0.56
CA VAL A 233 -40.57 -21.48 0.82
C VAL A 233 -40.03 -22.92 0.82
N PRO A 234 -39.18 -23.33 1.78
CA PRO A 234 -38.71 -24.71 1.85
C PRO A 234 -39.88 -25.67 2.12
N GLU A 235 -40.02 -26.73 1.33
CA GLU A 235 -40.96 -27.81 1.61
C GLU A 235 -40.52 -28.53 2.88
N SER A 236 -41.37 -28.50 3.91
CA SER A 236 -41.28 -29.44 5.02
C SER A 236 -41.78 -30.79 4.52
N ASP A 237 -40.89 -31.78 4.45
CA ASP A 237 -41.27 -33.19 4.31
C ASP A 237 -42.21 -33.57 5.47
N GLY A 238 -43.51 -33.57 5.21
CA GLY A 238 -44.46 -34.40 5.96
C GLY A 238 -44.11 -35.86 5.65
N LYS A 239 -44.31 -36.85 6.52
CA LYS A 239 -45.36 -37.09 7.52
C LYS A 239 -45.01 -38.49 8.14
N PRO A 240 -45.78 -39.13 9.06
CA PRO A 240 -47.22 -39.07 9.31
C PRO A 240 -47.66 -38.31 10.57
#